data_AF-A0A2U8E1A5-F1
#
_entry.id   AF-A0A2U8E1A5-F1
#
_cell.length_a   1.000
_cell.length_b   1.000
_cell.length_c   1.000
_cell.angle_alpha   90.00
_cell.angle_beta   90.00
_cell.angle_gamma   90.00
#
_symmetry.space_group_name_H-M   'P 1'
#
loop_
_entity.id
_entity.type
_entity.pdbx_description
1 polymer ?
#
loop_
_entity_poly.entity_id
_entity_poly.type
_entity_poly.pdbx_seq_one_letter_code
_entity_poly.pdbx_strand_id
1 'polypeptide(L)'
;MSAIDEDIVREYFEQNGFLVRQVRKYEVMARKKTGDEEIDLLVYNPAYQPGARKPDFFLLSGELPFVHRGIIAVKAWHTDRFTPGTLKNSPEIFSFLEQDVLKEVSRLFPPAAAGAEPGSAEPPTKILVLPSLPTAEPFRSQSVQLLKERGVDAIISFRAMLIDLLERIEVNRSYGKSYTLQVMRILKNYDLLKDTQMELLP
;
A
#
# COMPACT_ATOMS: atom_id res chain seq x y z
N MET A 1 -12.84 12.17 6.68
CA MET A 1 -12.47 12.29 5.26
C MET A 1 -11.32 11.33 5.08
N SER A 2 -11.39 10.41 4.13
CA SER A 2 -10.20 9.65 3.77
C SER A 2 -9.12 10.65 3.38
N ALA A 3 -7.91 10.48 3.89
CA ALA A 3 -6.80 11.30 3.45
C ALA A 3 -6.53 10.97 1.98
N ILE A 4 -6.14 11.96 1.18
CA ILE A 4 -5.76 11.76 -0.24
C ILE A 4 -4.79 10.58 -0.43
N ASP A 5 -3.97 10.34 0.58
CA ASP A 5 -3.04 9.23 0.77
C ASP A 5 -3.71 7.86 0.59
N GLU A 6 -4.77 7.60 1.34
CA GLU A 6 -5.53 6.34 1.28
C GLU A 6 -6.26 6.21 -0.06
N ASP A 7 -6.75 7.33 -0.61
CA ASP A 7 -7.44 7.34 -1.90
C ASP A 7 -6.47 6.98 -3.03
N ILE A 8 -5.25 7.53 -3.05
CA ILE A 8 -4.21 7.14 -4.03
C ILE A 8 -3.91 5.65 -3.94
N VAL A 9 -3.74 5.12 -2.73
CA VAL A 9 -3.44 3.70 -2.52
C VAL A 9 -4.61 2.83 -2.97
N ARG A 10 -5.84 3.20 -2.61
CA ARG A 10 -7.06 2.48 -3.05
C ARG A 10 -7.13 2.40 -4.57
N GLU A 11 -7.01 3.54 -5.25
CA GLU A 11 -7.06 3.60 -6.71
C GLU A 11 -5.93 2.76 -7.34
N TYR A 12 -4.73 2.81 -6.79
CA TYR A 12 -3.62 1.99 -7.27
C TYR A 12 -3.94 0.50 -7.26
N PHE A 13 -4.45 -0.03 -6.14
CA PHE A 13 -4.80 -1.45 -6.04
C PHE A 13 -6.03 -1.80 -6.88
N GLU A 14 -7.06 -0.95 -6.93
CA GLU A 14 -8.25 -1.19 -7.75
C GLU A 14 -7.93 -1.20 -9.25
N GLN A 15 -7.09 -0.28 -9.74
CA GLN A 15 -6.62 -0.28 -11.14
C GLN A 15 -5.76 -1.50 -11.47
N ASN A 16 -5.22 -2.19 -10.46
CA ASN A 16 -4.50 -3.46 -10.60
C ASN A 16 -5.41 -4.69 -10.36
N GLY A 17 -6.73 -4.51 -10.29
CA GLY A 17 -7.72 -5.60 -10.22
C GLY A 17 -8.02 -6.12 -8.81
N PHE A 18 -7.57 -5.43 -7.77
CA PHE A 18 -7.88 -5.80 -6.40
C PHE A 18 -9.24 -5.25 -5.96
N LEU A 19 -9.91 -6.00 -5.10
CA LEU A 19 -10.99 -5.48 -4.27
C LEU A 19 -10.39 -4.85 -3.03
N VAL A 20 -10.67 -3.56 -2.81
CA VAL A 20 -10.13 -2.81 -1.69
C VAL A 20 -11.23 -2.46 -0.71
N ARG A 21 -11.01 -2.74 0.57
CA ARG A 21 -11.89 -2.35 1.67
C ARG A 21 -11.13 -1.42 2.60
N GLN A 22 -11.65 -0.21 2.78
CA GLN A 22 -11.15 0.67 3.82
C GLN A 22 -11.71 0.24 5.17
N VAL A 23 -10.82 -0.01 6.13
CA VAL A 23 -11.21 -0.42 7.49
C VAL A 23 -11.62 0.82 8.30
N ARG A 24 -10.87 1.91 8.11
CA ARG A 24 -11.19 3.22 8.69
C ARG A 24 -12.08 4.06 7.77
N LYS A 25 -12.96 4.89 8.35
CA LYS A 25 -13.63 5.99 7.63
C LYS A 25 -13.37 7.36 8.29
N TYR A 26 -12.95 7.36 9.57
CA TYR A 26 -12.71 8.56 10.38
C TYR A 26 -11.58 8.32 11.38
N GLU A 27 -10.67 9.28 11.54
CA GLU A 27 -9.76 9.33 12.69
C GLU A 27 -10.51 9.89 13.91
N VAL A 28 -10.65 9.10 14.97
CA VAL A 28 -11.26 9.56 16.22
C VAL A 28 -10.15 10.05 17.14
N MET A 29 -9.92 11.36 17.20
CA MET A 29 -8.85 11.98 18.02
C MET A 29 -9.01 11.79 19.55
N ALA A 30 -10.19 11.38 20.02
CA ALA A 30 -10.56 11.44 21.44
C ALA A 30 -10.32 10.14 22.24
N ARG A 31 -9.92 9.03 21.62
CA ARG A 31 -9.71 7.74 22.33
C ARG A 31 -8.42 7.04 21.90
N LYS A 32 -7.94 6.14 22.76
CA LYS A 32 -6.84 5.23 22.43
C LYS A 32 -7.27 4.38 21.22
N LYS A 33 -6.38 4.28 20.22
CA LYS A 33 -6.64 3.54 19.00
C LYS A 33 -6.92 2.06 19.31
N THR A 34 -7.91 1.48 18.65
CA THR A 34 -8.25 0.04 18.75
C THR A 34 -7.45 -0.74 17.71
N GLY A 35 -7.23 -2.05 17.87
CA GLY A 35 -6.38 -2.84 16.99
C GLY A 35 -6.73 -2.72 15.50
N ASP A 36 -8.00 -2.88 15.15
CA ASP A 36 -8.54 -2.62 13.81
C ASP A 36 -8.32 -1.21 13.25
N GLU A 37 -8.09 -0.23 14.12
CA GLU A 37 -7.75 1.10 13.66
C GLU A 37 -6.32 1.08 13.10
N GLU A 38 -5.35 0.30 13.54
CA GLU A 38 -3.96 0.43 13.03
C GLU A 38 -3.75 0.07 11.55
N ILE A 39 -4.78 -0.41 10.85
CA ILE A 39 -4.77 -0.76 9.42
C ILE A 39 -5.69 0.19 8.62
N ASP A 40 -5.19 0.68 7.49
CA ASP A 40 -5.92 1.63 6.67
C ASP A 40 -6.78 0.91 5.61
N LEU A 41 -6.19 -0.08 4.92
CA LEU A 41 -6.84 -0.81 3.83
C LEU A 41 -6.61 -2.32 3.91
N LEU A 42 -7.62 -3.07 3.47
CA LEU A 42 -7.52 -4.50 3.15
C LEU A 42 -7.65 -4.67 1.65
N VAL A 43 -6.83 -5.53 1.07
CA VAL A 43 -6.86 -5.83 -0.35
C VAL A 43 -7.04 -7.32 -0.59
N TYR A 44 -7.84 -7.64 -1.59
CA TYR A 44 -8.10 -9.00 -2.03
C TYR A 44 -7.97 -9.08 -3.55
N ASN A 45 -7.13 -9.98 -4.04
CA ASN A 45 -6.91 -10.23 -5.46
C ASN A 45 -7.73 -11.43 -5.92
N PRO A 46 -8.85 -11.24 -6.63
CA PRO A 46 -9.66 -12.34 -7.15
C PRO A 46 -8.96 -13.09 -8.30
N ALA A 47 -7.96 -12.50 -8.95
CA ALA A 47 -7.22 -13.10 -10.06
C ALA A 47 -5.96 -13.86 -9.60
N TYR A 48 -5.74 -13.98 -8.29
CA TYR A 48 -4.59 -14.69 -7.73
C TYR A 48 -4.58 -16.17 -8.14
N GLN A 49 -3.39 -16.66 -8.51
CA GLN A 49 -3.18 -18.06 -8.87
C GLN A 49 -2.53 -18.81 -7.69
N PRO A 50 -3.23 -19.82 -7.11
CA PRO A 50 -2.67 -20.64 -6.03
C PRO A 50 -1.36 -21.33 -6.43
N GLY A 51 -0.39 -21.37 -5.52
CA GLY A 51 0.92 -21.98 -5.77
C GLY A 51 1.93 -21.06 -6.46
N ALA A 52 1.59 -19.80 -6.72
CA ALA A 52 2.55 -18.80 -7.15
C ALA A 52 3.56 -18.48 -6.03
N ARG A 53 4.76 -18.00 -6.41
CA ARG A 53 5.80 -17.59 -5.45
C ARG A 53 5.32 -16.45 -4.55
N LYS A 54 6.04 -16.20 -3.45
CA LYS A 54 5.84 -14.98 -2.66
C LYS A 54 6.30 -13.73 -3.44
N PRO A 55 5.62 -12.58 -3.25
CA PRO A 55 6.06 -11.32 -3.83
C PRO A 55 7.41 -10.90 -3.26
N ASP A 56 8.16 -10.13 -4.04
CA ASP A 56 9.37 -9.49 -3.55
C ASP A 56 9.06 -8.40 -2.52
N PHE A 57 10.07 -8.07 -1.70
CA PHE A 57 9.92 -7.05 -0.67
C PHE A 57 9.58 -5.66 -1.25
N PHE A 58 10.04 -5.34 -2.46
CA PHE A 58 9.61 -4.15 -3.17
C PHE A 58 8.43 -4.50 -4.06
N LEU A 59 7.24 -4.10 -3.64
CA LEU A 59 6.00 -4.41 -4.34
C LEU A 59 5.78 -3.45 -5.51
N LEU A 60 6.52 -3.65 -6.60
CA LEU A 60 6.28 -2.98 -7.87
C LEU A 60 5.05 -3.59 -8.57
N SER A 61 4.56 -2.93 -9.62
CA SER A 61 3.35 -3.37 -10.35
C SER A 61 3.42 -4.83 -10.84
N GLY A 62 4.61 -5.29 -11.27
CA GLY A 62 4.84 -6.68 -11.68
C GLY A 62 4.77 -7.73 -10.56
N GLU A 63 4.87 -7.32 -9.30
CA GLU A 63 4.81 -8.21 -8.14
C GLU A 63 3.39 -8.36 -7.57
N LEU A 64 2.47 -7.45 -7.92
CA LEU A 64 1.09 -7.46 -7.44
C LEU A 64 0.32 -8.76 -7.75
N PRO A 65 0.48 -9.42 -8.91
CA PRO A 65 -0.21 -10.69 -9.18
C PRO A 65 0.10 -11.80 -8.16
N PHE A 66 1.23 -11.72 -7.45
CA PHE A 66 1.63 -12.67 -6.42
C PHE A 66 1.03 -12.39 -5.04
N VAL A 67 0.32 -11.26 -4.87
CA VAL A 67 -0.39 -10.92 -3.65
C VAL A 67 -1.84 -11.39 -3.78
N HIS A 68 -2.22 -12.40 -2.98
CA HIS A 68 -3.62 -12.82 -2.87
C HIS A 68 -4.41 -11.89 -1.95
N ARG A 69 -3.89 -11.67 -0.74
CA ARG A 69 -4.56 -10.91 0.32
C ARG A 69 -3.52 -10.07 1.00
N GLY A 70 -3.87 -8.83 1.32
CA GLY A 70 -2.93 -7.91 1.96
C GLY A 70 -3.60 -7.02 2.98
N ILE A 71 -2.86 -6.72 4.05
CA ILE A 71 -3.15 -5.61 4.95
C ILE A 71 -2.21 -4.46 4.58
N ILE A 72 -2.75 -3.24 4.56
CA ILE A 72 -1.97 -2.07 4.16
C ILE A 72 -2.00 -1.04 5.29
N ALA A 73 -0.81 -0.66 5.72
CA ALA A 73 -0.58 0.54 6.51
C ALA A 73 0.01 1.64 5.63
N VAL A 74 -0.58 2.82 5.69
CA VAL A 74 -0.22 4.00 4.90
C VAL A 74 0.47 5.02 5.78
N LYS A 75 1.68 5.41 5.40
CA LYS A 75 2.41 6.50 6.05
C LYS A 75 2.44 7.70 5.13
N ALA A 76 2.05 8.85 5.67
CA ALA A 76 1.61 9.95 4.84
C ALA A 76 2.67 10.48 3.86
N TRP A 77 2.27 10.84 2.64
CA TRP A 77 3.23 11.17 1.55
C TRP A 77 4.10 12.39 1.87
N HIS A 78 3.58 13.32 2.68
CA HIS A 78 4.27 14.55 3.09
C HIS A 78 5.20 14.37 4.28
N THR A 79 5.33 13.15 4.82
CA THR A 79 6.23 12.89 5.95
C THR A 79 7.67 12.75 5.47
N ASP A 80 8.60 13.06 6.37
CA ASP A 80 10.03 13.07 6.06
C ASP A 80 10.56 11.69 5.66
N ARG A 81 11.77 11.63 5.08
CA ARG A 81 12.31 10.35 4.59
C ARG A 81 12.42 9.34 5.73
N PHE A 82 12.01 8.09 5.44
CA PHE A 82 12.08 6.99 6.41
C PHE A 82 13.52 6.50 6.56
N THR A 83 14.31 7.20 7.38
CA THR A 83 15.67 6.81 7.72
C THR A 83 15.69 5.71 8.80
N PRO A 84 16.81 4.98 8.98
CA PRO A 84 16.94 4.01 10.07
C PRO A 84 16.69 4.63 11.46
N GLY A 85 17.05 5.91 11.65
CA GLY A 85 16.79 6.63 12.90
C GLY A 85 15.31 6.86 13.14
N THR A 86 14.59 7.34 12.12
CA THR A 86 13.13 7.57 12.18
C THR A 86 12.38 6.27 12.50
N LEU A 87 12.76 5.17 11.85
CA LEU A 87 12.16 3.83 12.07
C LEU A 87 12.41 3.30 13.49
N LYS A 88 13.57 3.59 14.09
CA LYS A 88 13.88 3.18 15.46
C LYS A 88 13.11 4.00 16.49
N ASN A 89 12.95 5.30 16.23
CA ASN A 89 12.34 6.23 17.19
C ASN A 89 10.81 6.28 17.11
N SER A 90 10.21 5.71 16.06
CA SER A 90 8.76 5.75 15.83
C SER A 90 8.16 4.34 15.81
N PRO A 91 7.98 3.70 16.98
CA PRO A 91 7.45 2.34 17.06
C PRO A 91 6.02 2.21 16.49
N GLU A 92 5.27 3.31 16.51
CA GLU A 92 3.91 3.44 15.97
C GLU A 92 3.81 3.13 14.47
N ILE A 93 4.92 3.11 13.74
CA ILE A 93 4.93 2.68 12.33
C ILE A 93 4.54 1.21 12.20
N PHE A 94 4.84 0.41 13.22
CA PHE A 94 4.70 -1.04 13.24
C PHE A 94 3.49 -1.53 14.05
N SER A 95 2.63 -0.64 14.53
CA SER A 95 1.43 -0.98 15.31
C SER A 95 0.52 -1.97 14.56
N PHE A 96 0.42 -1.86 13.25
CA PHE A 96 -0.35 -2.80 12.40
C PHE A 96 0.20 -4.23 12.38
N LEU A 97 1.42 -4.46 12.89
CA LEU A 97 2.04 -5.78 12.99
C LEU A 97 1.78 -6.44 14.35
N GLU A 98 1.11 -5.76 15.28
CA GLU A 98 0.75 -6.31 16.57
C GLU A 98 -0.15 -7.54 16.42
N GLN A 99 0.07 -8.56 17.27
CA GLN A 99 -0.62 -9.85 17.11
C GLN A 99 -2.13 -9.73 17.23
N ASP A 100 -2.63 -8.84 18.08
CA ASP A 100 -4.07 -8.66 18.27
C ASP A 100 -4.72 -8.04 17.04
N VAL A 101 -4.04 -7.06 16.41
CA VAL A 101 -4.43 -6.46 15.13
C VAL A 101 -4.50 -7.53 14.04
N LEU A 102 -3.45 -8.35 13.91
CA LEU A 102 -3.39 -9.40 12.89
C LEU A 102 -4.49 -10.45 13.07
N LYS A 103 -4.83 -10.80 14.32
CA LYS A 103 -5.92 -11.74 14.62
C LYS A 103 -7.29 -11.17 14.25
N GLU A 104 -7.57 -9.92 14.60
CA GLU A 104 -8.84 -9.26 14.25
C GLU A 104 -9.01 -9.19 12.73
N VAL A 105 -7.97 -8.73 12.04
CA VAL A 105 -8.05 -8.54 10.58
C VAL A 105 -8.07 -9.85 9.80
N SER A 106 -7.43 -10.90 10.29
CA SER A 106 -7.53 -12.23 9.67
C SER A 106 -8.97 -12.75 9.61
N ARG A 107 -9.84 -12.32 10.53
CA ARG A 107 -11.28 -12.66 10.52
C ARG A 107 -12.08 -11.89 9.48
N LEU A 108 -11.56 -10.77 8.98
CA LEU A 108 -12.22 -9.94 7.97
C LEU A 108 -12.05 -10.52 6.55
N PHE A 109 -11.11 -11.43 6.36
CA PHE A 109 -10.91 -12.10 5.08
C PHE A 109 -11.85 -13.31 4.91
N PRO A 110 -12.33 -13.59 3.69
CA PRO A 110 -13.12 -14.78 3.41
C PRO A 110 -12.36 -16.06 3.76
N PRO A 111 -13.02 -17.12 4.26
CA PRO A 111 -12.37 -18.41 4.50
C PRO A 111 -11.80 -18.98 3.19
N ALA A 112 -10.73 -19.77 3.29
CA ALA A 112 -10.03 -20.32 2.12
C ALA A 112 -10.86 -21.39 1.37
N ALA A 113 -11.84 -22.01 2.02
CA ALA A 113 -12.74 -22.99 1.44
C ALA A 113 -14.15 -22.87 2.04
N ALA A 114 -15.16 -23.29 1.28
CA ALA A 114 -16.53 -23.38 1.78
C ALA A 114 -16.60 -24.40 2.93
N GLY A 115 -16.96 -23.94 4.13
CA GLY A 115 -17.01 -24.75 5.34
C GLY A 115 -15.74 -24.72 6.21
N ALA A 116 -14.70 -23.98 5.79
CA ALA A 116 -13.54 -23.73 6.65
C ALA A 116 -13.83 -22.61 7.66
N GLU A 117 -13.21 -22.68 8.84
CA GLU A 117 -13.43 -21.66 9.87
C GLU A 117 -12.95 -20.27 9.40
N PRO A 118 -13.69 -19.19 9.74
CA PRO A 118 -13.22 -17.83 9.50
C PRO A 118 -11.82 -17.63 10.14
N GLY A 119 -10.82 -17.34 9.31
CA GLY A 119 -9.43 -17.19 9.75
C GLY A 119 -8.51 -18.39 9.49
N SER A 120 -9.00 -19.49 8.90
CA SER A 120 -8.16 -20.64 8.47
C SER A 120 -7.39 -20.40 7.17
N ALA A 121 -7.37 -19.15 6.69
CA ALA A 121 -6.73 -18.80 5.43
C ALA A 121 -5.24 -18.54 5.60
N GLU A 122 -4.50 -18.59 4.50
CA GLU A 122 -3.12 -18.12 4.48
C GLU A 122 -3.01 -16.69 5.05
N PRO A 123 -1.97 -16.40 5.84
CA PRO A 123 -1.82 -15.09 6.46
C PRO A 123 -1.73 -14.00 5.38
N PRO A 124 -2.41 -12.86 5.55
CA PRO A 124 -2.36 -11.78 4.58
C PRO A 124 -0.94 -11.18 4.54
N THR A 125 -0.53 -10.75 3.34
CA THR A 125 0.74 -10.04 3.14
C THR A 125 0.70 -8.68 3.85
N LYS A 126 1.71 -8.38 4.65
CA LYS A 126 1.81 -7.14 5.41
C LYS A 126 2.54 -6.09 4.59
N ILE A 127 1.78 -5.16 4.02
CA ILE A 127 2.26 -4.16 3.07
C ILE A 127 2.35 -2.80 3.76
N LEU A 128 3.50 -2.15 3.65
CA LEU A 128 3.71 -0.79 4.16
C LEU A 128 3.90 0.20 3.00
N VAL A 129 3.03 1.20 2.93
CA VAL A 129 3.16 2.31 1.98
C VAL A 129 3.97 3.42 2.62
N LEU A 130 5.03 3.84 1.93
CA LEU A 130 5.99 4.83 2.42
C LEU A 130 6.06 6.04 1.47
N PRO A 131 6.34 7.26 1.97
CA PRO A 131 6.62 8.42 1.14
C PRO A 131 7.86 8.18 0.26
N SER A 132 8.97 7.84 0.89
CA SER A 132 10.22 7.47 0.22
C SER A 132 11.17 6.75 1.18
N LEU A 133 12.10 5.98 0.59
CA LEU A 133 13.26 5.45 1.30
C LEU A 133 14.50 6.29 1.00
N PRO A 134 15.52 6.25 1.89
CA PRO A 134 16.85 6.75 1.58
C PRO A 134 17.36 6.14 0.28
N THR A 135 17.92 6.97 -0.60
CA THR A 135 18.53 6.53 -1.87
C THR A 135 20.01 6.23 -1.72
N ALA A 136 20.68 6.83 -0.72
CA ALA A 136 22.08 6.61 -0.43
C ALA A 136 22.30 5.30 0.35
N GLU A 137 23.24 4.49 -0.13
CA GLU A 137 23.82 3.43 0.68
C GLU A 137 24.77 4.02 1.73
N PRO A 138 24.88 3.44 2.94
CA PRO A 138 24.26 2.18 3.40
C PRO A 138 22.86 2.36 4.01
N PHE A 139 22.33 3.58 4.07
CA PHE A 139 21.09 3.88 4.79
C PHE A 139 19.87 3.19 4.18
N ARG A 140 19.87 3.00 2.86
CA ARG A 140 18.83 2.24 2.15
C ARG A 140 18.77 0.79 2.61
N SER A 141 19.87 0.05 2.51
CA SER A 141 19.95 -1.36 2.92
C SER A 141 19.61 -1.54 4.41
N GLN A 142 20.12 -0.67 5.28
CA GLN A 142 19.79 -0.70 6.71
C GLN A 142 18.29 -0.49 6.99
N SER A 143 17.64 0.44 6.28
CA SER A 143 16.20 0.70 6.45
C SER A 143 15.37 -0.51 5.99
N VAL A 144 15.72 -1.09 4.85
CA VAL A 144 15.08 -2.30 4.31
C VAL A 144 15.23 -3.48 5.27
N GLN A 145 16.43 -3.68 5.81
CA GLN A 145 16.68 -4.76 6.76
C GLN A 145 15.86 -4.58 8.03
N LEU A 146 15.82 -3.37 8.59
CA LEU A 146 15.04 -3.07 9.79
C LEU A 146 13.54 -3.33 9.57
N LEU A 147 12.98 -2.97 8.41
CA LEU A 147 11.58 -3.23 8.09
C LEU A 147 11.28 -4.73 8.00
N LYS A 148 12.17 -5.51 7.37
CA LYS A 148 12.06 -6.98 7.30
C LYS A 148 12.15 -7.63 8.67
N GLU A 149 13.11 -7.21 9.49
CA GLU A 149 13.31 -7.72 10.86
C GLU A 149 12.08 -7.46 11.76
N ARG A 150 11.36 -6.37 11.52
CA ARG A 150 10.12 -6.05 12.23
C ARG A 150 8.90 -6.83 11.72
N GLY A 151 9.02 -7.54 10.61
CA GLY A 151 7.97 -8.41 10.08
C GLY A 151 7.09 -7.77 9.01
N VAL A 152 7.56 -6.72 8.33
CA VAL A 152 6.94 -6.22 7.09
C VAL A 152 7.28 -7.19 5.96
N ASP A 153 6.27 -7.63 5.20
CA ASP A 153 6.47 -8.56 4.09
C ASP A 153 6.82 -7.83 2.79
N ALA A 154 6.21 -6.66 2.56
CA ALA A 154 6.47 -5.87 1.36
C ALA A 154 6.26 -4.37 1.58
N ILE A 155 6.88 -3.57 0.74
CA ILE A 155 6.79 -2.12 0.74
C ILE A 155 6.50 -1.57 -0.65
N ILE A 156 5.80 -0.45 -0.69
CA ILE A 156 5.58 0.32 -1.92
C ILE A 156 5.68 1.81 -1.61
N SER A 157 6.21 2.58 -2.57
CA SER A 157 6.34 4.03 -2.41
C SER A 157 5.23 4.78 -3.15
N PHE A 158 4.83 5.94 -2.63
CA PHE A 158 3.93 6.85 -3.36
C PHE A 158 4.42 7.16 -4.76
N ARG A 159 5.72 7.41 -4.91
CA ARG A 159 6.33 7.65 -6.23
C ARG A 159 6.07 6.50 -7.21
N ALA A 160 6.28 5.25 -6.78
CA ALA A 160 6.07 4.09 -7.64
C ALA A 160 4.59 3.94 -8.05
N MET A 161 3.66 4.12 -7.10
CA MET A 161 2.23 4.05 -7.39
C MET A 161 1.77 5.16 -8.34
N LEU A 162 2.22 6.40 -8.10
CA LEU A 162 1.82 7.54 -8.93
C LEU A 162 2.35 7.43 -10.35
N ILE A 163 3.59 6.94 -10.55
CA ILE A 163 4.13 6.69 -11.90
C ILE A 163 3.26 5.67 -12.64
N ASP A 164 2.99 4.51 -12.04
CA ASP A 164 2.17 3.45 -12.68
C ASP A 164 0.73 3.92 -12.94
N LEU A 165 0.12 4.66 -12.01
CA LEU A 165 -1.20 5.26 -12.22
C LEU A 165 -1.19 6.25 -13.39
N LEU A 166 -0.21 7.15 -13.45
CA LEU A 166 -0.10 8.14 -14.52
C LEU A 166 0.12 7.49 -15.89
N GLU A 167 0.92 6.43 -15.97
CA GLU A 167 1.12 5.65 -17.19
C GLU A 167 -0.20 5.04 -17.69
N ARG A 168 -0.99 4.44 -16.79
CA ARG A 168 -2.26 3.75 -17.11
C ARG A 168 -3.46 4.66 -17.34
N ILE A 169 -3.44 5.89 -16.83
CA ILE A 169 -4.58 6.80 -17.00
C ILE A 169 -4.74 7.16 -18.47
N GLU A 170 -5.93 6.92 -19.00
CA GLU A 170 -6.31 7.24 -20.38
C GLU A 170 -7.06 8.57 -20.43
N VAL A 171 -6.59 9.49 -21.26
CA VAL A 171 -7.20 10.82 -21.41
C VAL A 171 -8.64 10.75 -21.96
N ASN A 172 -8.95 9.72 -22.74
CA ASN A 172 -10.27 9.52 -23.35
C ASN A 172 -11.25 8.72 -22.47
N ARG A 173 -10.81 8.23 -21.30
CA ARG A 173 -11.63 7.47 -20.37
C ARG A 173 -12.18 8.35 -19.26
N SER A 174 -13.44 8.13 -18.87
CA SER A 174 -14.03 8.84 -17.73
C SER A 174 -13.71 8.11 -16.42
N TYR A 175 -13.18 8.85 -15.44
CA TYR A 175 -12.93 8.38 -14.08
C TYR A 175 -13.87 9.05 -13.06
N GLY A 176 -15.09 9.41 -13.47
CA GLY A 176 -16.00 10.27 -12.69
C GLY A 176 -16.39 9.80 -11.28
N LYS A 177 -16.01 8.59 -10.86
CA LYS A 177 -16.18 8.10 -9.48
C LYS A 177 -14.97 8.38 -8.58
N SER A 178 -13.84 8.78 -9.15
CA SER A 178 -12.58 9.04 -8.47
C SER A 178 -12.09 10.45 -8.76
N TYR A 179 -12.14 11.33 -7.76
CA TYR A 179 -11.57 12.66 -7.89
C TYR A 179 -10.05 12.61 -8.12
N THR A 180 -9.35 11.67 -7.48
CA THR A 180 -7.89 11.49 -7.62
C THR A 180 -7.51 11.18 -9.07
N LEU A 181 -8.12 10.14 -9.67
CA LEU A 181 -7.83 9.78 -11.06
C LEU A 181 -8.31 10.86 -12.04
N GLN A 182 -9.41 11.54 -11.74
CA GLN A 182 -9.92 12.63 -12.57
C GLN A 182 -8.95 13.83 -12.58
N VAL A 183 -8.38 14.21 -11.43
CA VAL A 183 -7.34 15.25 -11.36
C VAL A 183 -6.10 14.83 -12.13
N MET A 184 -5.62 13.60 -11.93
CA MET A 184 -4.46 13.06 -12.66
C MET A 184 -4.71 13.05 -14.19
N ARG A 185 -5.91 12.68 -14.62
CA ARG A 185 -6.34 12.73 -16.03
C ARG A 185 -6.35 14.16 -16.58
N ILE A 186 -6.85 15.13 -15.81
CA ILE A 186 -6.84 16.54 -16.23
C ILE A 186 -5.40 17.02 -16.44
N LEU A 187 -4.52 16.75 -15.47
CA LEU A 187 -3.10 17.12 -15.57
C LEU A 187 -2.43 16.48 -16.80
N LYS A 188 -2.73 15.20 -17.07
CA LYS A 188 -2.24 14.50 -18.27
C LYS A 188 -2.80 15.06 -19.58
N ASN A 189 -4.09 15.41 -19.63
CA ASN A 189 -4.75 15.96 -20.81
C ASN A 189 -4.21 17.33 -21.25
N TYR A 190 -3.70 18.11 -20.31
CA TYR A 190 -3.13 19.45 -20.57
C TYR A 190 -1.60 19.44 -20.61
N ASP A 191 -0.97 18.26 -20.73
CA ASP A 191 0.48 18.10 -20.79
C ASP A 191 1.23 18.78 -19.62
N LEU A 192 0.59 18.84 -18.44
CA LEU A 192 1.17 19.45 -17.23
C LEU A 192 2.06 18.48 -16.45
N LEU A 193 2.17 17.23 -16.91
CA LEU A 193 2.99 16.19 -16.31
C LEU A 193 4.21 15.97 -17.20
N LYS A 194 5.40 16.09 -16.62
CA LYS A 194 6.63 15.72 -17.31
C LYS A 194 6.69 14.19 -17.42
N ASP A 195 6.97 13.69 -18.61
CA ASP A 195 7.34 12.29 -18.79
C ASP A 195 8.59 12.00 -17.95
N THR A 196 8.54 10.95 -17.15
CA THR A 196 9.67 10.47 -16.35
C THR A 196 10.76 9.78 -17.19
N GLN A 197 10.75 9.94 -18.52
CA GLN A 197 11.88 9.55 -19.34
C GLN A 197 13.13 10.26 -18.82
N MET A 198 14.17 9.48 -18.61
CA MET A 198 15.41 9.93 -17.98
C MET A 198 15.85 11.26 -18.57
N GLU A 199 16.06 12.26 -17.72
CA GLU A 199 17.02 13.34 -17.98
C GLU A 199 18.42 12.69 -18.05
N LEU A 200 18.64 11.90 -19.10
CA LEU A 200 19.95 11.48 -19.56
C LEU A 200 20.38 12.54 -20.58
N LEU A 201 21.22 13.45 -20.05
CA LEU A 201 22.22 14.28 -20.73
C LEU A 201 21.83 15.72 -21.08
N PRO A 202 22.81 16.65 -21.06
CA PRO A 202 24.27 16.48 -20.88
C PRO A 202 24.82 16.81 -19.49
#